data_AF-A0A7V6ZPP6-F1
#
_entry.id   AF-A0A7V6ZPP6-F1
#
_cell.length_a   1.000
_cell.length_b   1.000
_cell.length_c   1.000
_cell.angle_alpha   90.00
_cell.angle_beta   90.00
_cell.angle_gamma   90.00
#
_symmetry.space_group_name_H-M   'P 1'
#
loop_
_entity.id
_entity.type
_entity.pdbx_description
1 polymer ?
#
loop_
_entity_poly.entity_id
_entity_poly.type
_entity_poly.pdbx_seq_one_letter_code
_entity_poly.pdbx_strand_id
1 'polypeptide(L)'
;MKKPLFIETPLSELKASLSGVRKKQFKRLYDEGERRIRQSLSVEPPKMSTTFMGITIMNLALLYLLTEEERYLEHAKRWMLTVVGYKDWGYSYLVNVDLSASWILFGLG
;
A
#
# COMPACT_ATOMS: atom_id res chain seq x y z
N MET A 1 12.27 -7.08 -15.34
CA MET A 1 11.50 -6.92 -14.09
C MET A 1 11.13 -8.33 -13.58
N LYS A 2 11.37 -8.67 -12.31
CA LYS A 2 10.99 -10.00 -11.77
C LYS A 2 9.46 -10.10 -11.63
N LYS A 3 8.90 -11.30 -11.76
CA LYS A 3 7.45 -11.56 -11.56
C LYS A 3 7.06 -11.19 -10.12
N PRO A 4 5.99 -10.40 -9.88
CA PRO A 4 5.51 -10.13 -8.52
C PRO A 4 5.05 -11.42 -7.84
N LEU A 5 5.42 -11.62 -6.57
CA LEU A 5 5.22 -12.88 -5.84
C LEU A 5 3.75 -13.28 -5.70
N PHE A 6 2.86 -12.31 -5.51
CA PHE A 6 1.43 -12.53 -5.24
C PHE A 6 0.51 -12.19 -6.42
N ILE A 7 1.07 -12.01 -7.62
CA ILE A 7 0.29 -11.69 -8.81
C ILE A 7 0.52 -12.81 -9.84
N GLU A 8 -0.43 -13.74 -9.90
CA GLU A 8 -0.38 -14.86 -10.83
C GLU A 8 -0.64 -14.42 -12.27
N THR A 9 -1.61 -13.52 -12.46
CA THR A 9 -1.96 -12.95 -13.76
C THR A 9 -0.86 -12.03 -14.28
N PRO A 10 -0.43 -12.15 -15.55
CA PRO A 10 0.50 -11.20 -16.15
C PRO A 10 0.04 -9.75 -16.01
N LEU A 11 0.96 -8.84 -15.71
CA LEU A 11 0.64 -7.42 -15.49
C LEU A 11 0.01 -6.78 -16.74
N SER A 12 0.43 -7.19 -17.93
CA SER A 12 -0.15 -6.76 -19.22
C SER A 12 -1.63 -7.11 -19.32
N GLU A 13 -2.03 -8.32 -18.92
CA GLU A 13 -3.43 -8.75 -18.92
C GLU A 13 -4.25 -8.00 -17.87
N LEU A 14 -3.68 -7.76 -16.68
CA LEU A 14 -4.33 -6.95 -15.66
C LEU A 14 -4.59 -5.53 -16.16
N LYS A 15 -3.60 -4.89 -16.78
CA LYS A 15 -3.72 -3.56 -17.41
C LYS A 15 -4.82 -3.51 -18.47
N ALA A 16 -4.85 -4.50 -19.36
CA ALA A 16 -5.89 -4.59 -20.39
C ALA A 16 -7.30 -4.72 -19.80
N SER A 17 -7.44 -5.35 -18.63
CA SER A 17 -8.74 -5.59 -17.98
C SER A 17 -9.28 -4.41 -17.16
N LEU A 18 -8.50 -3.34 -16.95
CA LEU A 18 -8.86 -2.21 -16.08
C LEU A 18 -10.08 -1.42 -16.57
N SER A 19 -10.28 -1.33 -17.89
CA SER A 19 -11.44 -0.65 -18.48
C SER A 19 -12.66 -1.57 -18.63
N GLY A 20 -12.47 -2.89 -18.51
CA GLY A 20 -13.49 -3.92 -18.69
C GLY A 20 -13.87 -4.61 -17.39
N VAL A 21 -13.62 -5.92 -17.31
CA VAL A 21 -14.09 -6.79 -16.23
C VAL A 21 -13.59 -6.39 -14.83
N ARG A 22 -12.44 -5.69 -14.73
CA ARG A 22 -11.88 -5.22 -13.45
C ARG A 22 -12.12 -3.74 -13.16
N LYS A 23 -12.97 -3.06 -13.94
CA LYS A 23 -13.21 -1.61 -13.82
C LYS A 23 -13.65 -1.17 -12.43
N LYS A 24 -14.53 -1.94 -11.77
CA LYS A 24 -15.01 -1.60 -10.43
C LYS A 24 -13.90 -1.72 -9.38
N GLN A 25 -13.09 -2.78 -9.46
CA GLN A 25 -11.96 -3.03 -8.57
C GLN A 25 -10.88 -1.97 -8.77
N PHE A 26 -10.56 -1.64 -10.02
CA PHE A 26 -9.61 -0.59 -10.34
C PHE A 26 -10.10 0.76 -9.82
N LYS A 27 -11.37 1.12 -10.04
CA LYS A 27 -11.93 2.37 -9.49
C LYS A 27 -11.79 2.43 -7.97
N ARG A 28 -12.11 1.34 -7.27
CA ARG A 28 -11.98 1.27 -5.80
C ARG A 28 -10.53 1.49 -5.37
N LEU A 29 -9.57 0.84 -6.03
CA LEU A 29 -8.14 1.00 -5.76
C LEU A 29 -7.69 2.44 -6.01
N TYR A 30 -8.08 3.02 -7.14
CA TYR A 30 -7.80 4.40 -7.51
C TYR A 30 -8.34 5.39 -6.47
N ASP A 31 -9.63 5.28 -6.12
CA ASP A 31 -10.27 6.16 -5.12
C ASP A 31 -9.58 6.06 -3.75
N GLU A 32 -9.16 4.85 -3.34
CA GLU A 32 -8.37 4.66 -2.12
C GLU A 32 -7.00 5.33 -2.20
N GLY A 33 -6.24 5.08 -3.28
CA GLY A 33 -4.92 5.67 -3.49
C GLY A 33 -4.95 7.19 -3.46
N GLU A 34 -5.93 7.78 -4.16
CA GLU A 34 -6.16 9.23 -4.17
C GLU A 34 -6.44 9.77 -2.77
N ARG A 35 -7.24 9.07 -1.95
CA ARG A 35 -7.46 9.47 -0.56
C ARG A 35 -6.17 9.43 0.25
N ARG A 36 -5.34 8.40 0.08
CA ARG A 36 -4.09 8.22 0.86
C ARG A 36 -3.00 9.20 0.46
N ILE A 37 -2.91 9.57 -0.80
CA ILE A 37 -1.94 10.58 -1.28
C ILE A 37 -2.12 11.91 -0.54
N ARG A 38 -3.38 12.31 -0.33
CA ARG A 38 -3.74 13.56 0.36
C ARG A 38 -3.60 13.48 1.89
N GLN A 39 -3.32 12.30 2.44
CA GLN A 39 -3.21 12.13 3.88
C GLN A 39 -1.87 12.69 4.39
N SER A 40 -1.96 13.46 5.49
CA SER A 40 -0.78 13.87 6.24
C SER A 40 -0.29 12.71 7.09
N LEU A 41 1.03 12.48 7.09
CA LEU A 41 1.65 11.38 7.80
C LEU A 41 2.34 11.93 9.05
N SER A 42 2.08 11.27 10.18
CA SER A 42 2.76 11.52 11.45
C SER A 42 4.06 10.74 11.50
N VAL A 43 5.08 11.32 12.13
CA VAL A 43 6.33 10.63 12.48
C VAL A 43 6.15 9.65 13.63
N GLU A 44 5.15 9.88 14.48
CA GLU A 44 4.74 8.93 15.50
C GLU A 44 3.77 7.89 14.92
N PRO A 45 3.86 6.61 15.35
CA PRO A 45 2.92 5.58 14.96
C PRO A 45 1.47 5.98 15.28
N PRO A 46 0.50 5.65 14.42
CA PRO A 46 -0.92 5.78 14.74
C PRO A 46 -1.25 5.12 16.09
N LYS A 47 -1.99 5.82 16.95
CA LYS A 47 -2.44 5.29 18.26
C LYS A 47 -3.42 4.11 18.14
N MET A 48 -4.00 3.92 16.96
CA MET A 48 -4.87 2.79 16.63
C MET A 48 -4.07 1.78 15.80
N SER A 49 -4.72 1.02 14.92
CA SER A 49 -4.04 0.06 14.06
C SER A 49 -3.10 0.74 13.05
N THR A 50 -1.89 0.18 12.91
CA THR A 50 -0.92 0.55 11.86
C THR A 50 -1.09 -0.29 10.59
N THR A 51 -2.00 -1.26 10.56
CA THR A 51 -2.29 -2.15 9.42
C THR A 51 -2.52 -1.38 8.12
N PHE A 52 -3.21 -0.24 8.21
CA PHE A 52 -3.52 0.56 7.04
C PHE A 52 -2.28 1.10 6.34
N MET A 53 -1.15 1.26 7.05
CA MET A 53 0.11 1.73 6.48
C MET A 53 0.63 0.73 5.46
N GLY A 54 0.75 -0.55 5.85
CA GLY A 54 1.18 -1.63 4.96
C GLY A 54 0.26 -1.80 3.75
N ILE A 55 -1.06 -1.85 3.97
CA ILE A 55 -2.06 -1.92 2.88
C ILE A 55 -1.95 -0.72 1.92
N THR A 56 -1.66 0.47 2.44
CA THR A 56 -1.51 1.66 1.60
C THR A 56 -0.30 1.57 0.70
N ILE A 57 0.83 1.13 1.24
CA ILE A 57 2.07 0.96 0.47
C ILE A 57 1.81 0.01 -0.71
N MET A 58 1.19 -1.14 -0.44
CA MET A 58 0.85 -2.11 -1.50
C MET A 58 -0.10 -1.53 -2.54
N ASN A 59 -1.15 -0.82 -2.10
CA ASN A 59 -2.11 -0.22 -3.02
C ASN A 59 -1.46 0.83 -3.93
N LEU A 60 -0.59 1.67 -3.39
CA LEU A 60 0.14 2.68 -4.16
C LEU A 60 1.16 2.03 -5.10
N ALA A 61 1.89 1.01 -4.66
CA ALA A 61 2.80 0.25 -5.51
C ALA A 61 2.04 -0.47 -6.64
N LEU A 62 0.88 -1.06 -6.35
CA LEU A 62 0.02 -1.68 -7.36
C LEU A 62 -0.53 -0.64 -8.34
N LEU A 63 -0.94 0.54 -7.86
CA LEU A 63 -1.37 1.63 -8.73
C LEU A 63 -0.25 2.05 -9.69
N TYR A 64 0.97 2.24 -9.19
CA TYR A 64 2.12 2.49 -10.05
C TYR A 64 2.32 1.39 -11.10
N LEU A 65 2.29 0.12 -10.69
CA LEU A 65 2.44 -0.99 -11.64
C LEU A 65 1.34 -1.01 -12.70
N LEU A 66 0.11 -0.61 -12.37
CA LEU A 66 -1.03 -0.64 -13.27
C LEU A 66 -1.14 0.60 -14.17
N THR A 67 -0.78 1.79 -13.68
CA THR A 67 -0.96 3.06 -14.41
C THR A 67 0.34 3.66 -14.94
N GLU A 68 1.49 3.22 -14.41
CA GLU A 68 2.82 3.78 -14.69
C GLU A 68 2.97 5.26 -14.32
N GLU A 69 2.05 5.80 -13.51
CA GLU A 69 2.14 7.17 -13.03
C GLU A 69 3.11 7.26 -11.84
N GLU A 70 4.25 7.92 -12.06
CA GLU A 70 5.34 8.06 -11.08
C GLU A 70 4.90 8.60 -9.71
N ARG A 71 3.86 9.46 -9.67
CA ARG A 71 3.30 9.96 -8.40
C ARG A 71 2.92 8.84 -7.43
N TYR A 72 2.42 7.71 -7.93
CA TYR A 72 2.07 6.59 -7.05
C TYR A 72 3.30 5.91 -6.46
N LEU A 73 4.40 5.83 -7.22
CA LEU A 73 5.68 5.31 -6.73
C LEU A 73 6.29 6.24 -5.68
N GLU A 74 6.28 7.55 -5.92
CA GLU A 74 6.76 8.55 -4.98
C GLU A 74 6.01 8.49 -3.65
N HIS A 75 4.68 8.40 -3.72
CA HIS A 75 3.86 8.26 -2.52
C HIS A 75 4.04 6.90 -1.85
N ALA A 76 4.19 5.80 -2.59
CA ALA A 76 4.53 4.50 -1.99
C ALA A 76 5.83 4.62 -1.17
N LYS A 77 6.89 5.19 -1.75
CA LYS A 77 8.17 5.45 -1.06
C LYS A 77 8.00 6.33 0.18
N ARG A 78 7.23 7.42 0.09
CA ARG A 78 6.93 8.30 1.23
C ARG A 78 6.30 7.53 2.39
N TRP A 79 5.33 6.68 2.10
CA TRP A 79 4.66 5.84 3.12
C TRP A 79 5.61 4.78 3.70
N MET A 80 6.44 4.15 2.86
CA MET A 80 7.47 3.19 3.31
C MET A 80 8.49 3.83 4.25
N LEU A 81 9.05 4.98 3.87
CA LEU A 81 10.03 5.68 4.69
C LEU A 81 9.42 6.16 6.02
N THR A 82 8.13 6.52 6.02
CA THR A 82 7.42 6.87 7.25
C THR A 82 7.35 5.69 8.21
N VAL A 83 6.90 4.50 7.76
CA VAL A 83 6.82 3.33 8.65
C VAL A 83 8.17 2.84 9.12
N VAL A 84 9.21 2.90 8.27
CA VAL A 84 10.58 2.53 8.66
C VAL A 84 11.12 3.47 9.75
N GLY A 85 10.67 4.73 9.78
CA GLY A 85 11.03 5.69 10.81
C GLY A 85 10.30 5.51 12.15
N TYR A 86 9.27 4.67 12.21
CA TYR A 86 8.56 4.40 13.46
C TYR A 86 9.44 3.63 14.43
N LYS A 87 9.48 4.10 15.68
CA LYS A 87 10.18 3.41 16.77
C LYS A 87 9.63 2.00 16.98
N ASP A 88 8.30 1.87 16.95
CA ASP A 88 7.56 0.62 17.13
C ASP A 88 6.47 0.50 16.06
N TRP A 89 6.29 -0.69 15.49
CA TRP A 89 5.26 -0.95 14.47
C TRP A 89 3.91 -1.39 15.05
N GLY A 90 3.86 -1.69 16.34
CA GLY A 90 2.66 -1.98 17.11
C GLY A 90 2.43 -0.94 18.21
N TYR A 91 1.19 -0.81 18.67
CA TYR A 91 0.85 0.07 19.78
C TYR A 91 0.56 -0.76 21.04
N SER A 92 1.23 -0.43 22.15
CA SER A 92 1.32 -1.25 23.36
C SER A 92 -0.02 -1.54 24.07
N TYR A 93 -1.05 -0.71 23.87
CA TYR A 93 -2.37 -0.87 24.50
C TYR A 93 -3.34 -1.79 23.73
N LEU A 94 -3.01 -2.21 22.51
CA LEU A 94 -3.86 -3.06 21.66
C LEU A 94 -3.35 -4.51 21.58
N VAL A 95 -2.64 -4.96 22.63
CA VAL A 95 -1.78 -6.16 22.60
C VAL A 95 -0.67 -5.92 21.56
N ASN A 96 0.58 -6.25 21.85
CA ASN A 96 1.66 -6.20 20.84
C ASN A 96 1.43 -7.29 19.80
N VAL A 97 0.33 -7.21 19.03
CA VAL A 97 -0.03 -8.21 18.04
C VAL A 97 0.91 -8.04 16.88
N ASP A 98 1.76 -9.04 16.70
CA ASP A 98 2.62 -9.23 15.54
C ASP A 98 1.86 -9.05 14.23
N LEU A 99 0.53 -9.19 14.23
CA LEU A 99 -0.34 -8.90 13.10
C LEU A 99 -0.14 -7.50 12.51
N SER A 100 -0.06 -6.45 13.34
CA SER A 100 0.11 -5.08 12.82
C SER A 100 1.49 -4.90 12.17
N ALA A 101 2.53 -5.43 12.80
CA ALA A 101 3.88 -5.47 12.25
C ALA A 101 3.95 -6.33 10.97
N SER A 102 3.21 -7.44 10.92
CA SER A 102 3.14 -8.35 9.76
C SER A 102 2.53 -7.65 8.55
N TRP A 103 1.49 -6.83 8.75
CA TRP A 103 0.92 -6.03 7.66
C TRP A 103 1.88 -4.97 7.14
N ILE A 104 2.65 -4.31 8.02
CA ILE A 104 3.69 -3.38 7.60
C ILE A 104 4.78 -4.11 6.81
N LEU A 105 5.28 -5.22 7.34
CA LEU A 105 6.31 -6.03 6.67
C LEU A 105 5.83 -6.51 5.30
N PHE A 106 4.60 -7.01 5.21
CA PHE A 106 3.99 -7.43 3.96
C PHE A 106 3.89 -6.29 2.94
N GLY A 107 3.68 -5.06 3.41
CA GLY A 107 3.70 -3.88 2.54
C GLY A 107 5.09 -3.44 2.10
N LEU A 108 6.14 -3.75 2.86
CA LEU A 108 7.52 -3.39 2.53
C LEU A 108 8.18 -4.31 1.51
N GLY A 109 7.71 -5.56 1.39
CA GLY A 109 8.17 -6.53 0.39
C GLY A 109 8.77 -7.78 0.98
#